data_AF-A0A5N6AEE8-F1
#
_entry.id   AF-A0A5N6AEE8-F1
#
_cell.length_a   1.000
_cell.length_b   1.000
_cell.length_c   1.000
_cell.angle_alpha   90.00
_cell.angle_beta   90.00
_cell.angle_gamma   90.00
#
_symmetry.space_group_name_H-M   'P 1'
#
loop_
_entity.id
_entity.type
_entity.pdbx_description
1 polymer ?
#
loop_
_entity_poly.entity_id
_entity_poly.type
_entity_poly.pdbx_seq_one_letter_code
_entity_poly.pdbx_strand_id
1 'polypeptide(L)'
;MRDRGSASAELVLLLPVLILVLYVVVYSTRGAESRMRIDDAAHQAARSASQARTPAHALHNAETAATAALENAGLACQHVDVDLNGSLDAGSTVTVTLTCTVGLQDLAFLPLPGSTTLSAEFTAPVDVYRGATG
;
A
#
# COMPACT_ATOMS: atom_id res chain seq x y z
N MET A 1 10.89 47.99 -33.59
CA MET A 1 11.12 46.54 -33.77
C MET A 1 11.52 45.94 -32.43
N ARG A 2 10.86 44.84 -32.03
CA ARG A 2 11.24 43.86 -30.98
C ARG A 2 10.83 44.10 -29.51
N ASP A 3 9.51 44.20 -29.26
CA ASP A 3 8.88 43.70 -28.02
C ASP A 3 8.36 42.27 -28.20
N ARG A 4 9.21 41.38 -28.71
CA ARG A 4 8.94 39.93 -28.85
C ARG A 4 10.01 39.06 -28.16
N GLY A 5 10.98 39.68 -27.50
CA GLY A 5 12.01 39.00 -26.73
C GLY A 5 11.58 38.64 -25.30
N SER A 6 10.72 39.47 -24.68
CA SER A 6 10.25 39.29 -23.30
C SER A 6 9.34 38.06 -23.15
N ALA A 7 8.28 37.99 -23.96
CA ALA A 7 7.29 36.91 -23.85
C ALA A 7 7.89 35.52 -24.12
N SER A 8 8.85 35.42 -25.06
CA SER A 8 9.50 34.15 -25.39
C SER A 8 10.56 33.74 -24.37
N ALA A 9 11.34 34.68 -23.81
CA ALA A 9 12.36 34.38 -22.81
C ALA A 9 11.75 34.03 -21.45
N GLU A 10 10.65 34.70 -21.07
CA GLU A 10 9.91 34.43 -19.84
C GLU A 10 9.24 33.04 -19.90
N LEU A 11 8.67 32.67 -21.05
CA LEU A 11 8.08 31.34 -21.27
C LEU A 11 9.14 30.22 -21.22
N VAL A 12 10.35 30.47 -21.72
CA VAL A 12 11.47 29.49 -21.68
C VAL A 12 11.92 29.18 -20.25
N LEU A 13 11.82 30.15 -19.33
CA LEU A 13 12.11 29.93 -17.90
C LEU A 13 10.90 29.38 -17.14
N LEU A 14 9.67 29.78 -17.50
CA LEU A 14 8.44 29.28 -16.87
C LEU A 14 8.13 27.82 -17.19
N LEU A 15 8.36 27.39 -18.44
CA LEU A 15 8.09 26.02 -18.87
C LEU A 15 8.78 24.94 -18.01
N PRO A 16 10.11 24.98 -17.74
CA PRO A 16 10.75 23.96 -16.91
C PRO A 16 10.27 23.99 -15.46
N VAL A 17 9.97 25.18 -14.90
CA VAL A 17 9.40 25.30 -13.55
C VAL A 17 8.00 24.69 -13.50
N LEU A 18 7.17 24.93 -14.52
CA LEU A 18 5.82 24.38 -14.61
C LEU A 18 5.85 22.86 -14.80
N ILE A 19 6.78 22.32 -15.59
CA ILE A 19 7.04 20.88 -15.70
C ILE A 19 7.44 20.31 -14.34
N LEU A 20 8.32 20.98 -13.60
CA LEU A 20 8.77 20.53 -12.28
C LEU A 20 7.63 20.53 -11.26
N VAL A 21 6.77 21.57 -11.26
CA VAL A 21 5.56 21.63 -10.44
C VAL A 21 4.58 20.51 -10.81
N LEU A 22 4.33 20.26 -12.10
CA LEU A 22 3.51 19.14 -12.56
C LEU A 22 4.08 17.80 -12.11
N TYR A 23 5.41 17.64 -12.16
CA TYR A 23 6.10 16.45 -11.69
C TYR A 23 5.87 16.23 -10.18
N VAL A 24 6.01 17.29 -9.37
CA VAL A 24 5.75 17.25 -7.93
C VAL A 24 4.28 16.91 -7.63
N VAL A 25 3.33 17.46 -8.39
CA VAL A 25 1.89 17.15 -8.24
C VAL A 25 1.61 15.68 -8.56
N VAL A 26 2.13 15.16 -9.68
CA VAL A 26 1.94 13.74 -10.07
C VAL A 26 2.63 12.78 -9.09
N TYR A 27 3.81 13.15 -8.60
CA TYR A 27 4.53 12.34 -7.62
C TYR A 27 3.82 12.30 -6.26
N SER A 28 3.29 13.45 -5.81
CA SER A 28 2.57 13.55 -4.54
C SER A 28 1.22 12.82 -4.56
N THR A 29 0.49 12.80 -5.68
CA THR A 29 -0.77 12.04 -5.79
C THR A 29 -0.54 10.54 -5.70
N ARG A 30 0.52 10.01 -6.35
CA ARG A 30 0.81 8.56 -6.33
C ARG A 30 1.39 8.06 -5.01
N GLY A 31 2.18 8.87 -4.32
CA GLY A 31 2.84 8.46 -3.07
C GLY A 31 1.90 8.34 -1.86
N ALA A 32 0.86 9.18 -1.79
CA ALA A 32 -0.12 9.11 -0.71
C ALA A 32 -1.12 7.96 -0.89
N GLU A 33 -1.50 7.66 -2.14
CA GLU A 33 -2.42 6.58 -2.45
C GLU A 33 -1.84 5.20 -2.10
N SER A 34 -0.55 4.96 -2.31
CA SER A 34 0.05 3.64 -2.03
C SER A 34 0.03 3.27 -0.55
N ARG A 35 0.21 4.25 0.36
CA ARG A 35 0.11 4.05 1.81
C ARG A 35 -1.30 3.68 2.26
N MET A 36 -2.30 4.38 1.73
CA MET A 36 -3.70 4.09 2.06
C MET A 36 -4.11 2.71 1.55
N ARG A 37 -3.63 2.32 0.37
CA ARG A 37 -3.90 1.02 -0.24
C ARG A 37 -3.29 -0.15 0.56
N ILE A 38 -2.04 -0.02 1.01
CA ILE A 38 -1.40 -1.08 1.83
C ILE A 38 -2.02 -1.15 3.24
N ASP A 39 -2.47 -0.02 3.80
CA ASP A 39 -3.17 0.01 5.09
C ASP A 39 -4.54 -0.69 5.01
N ASP A 40 -5.29 -0.45 3.93
CA ASP A 40 -6.54 -1.16 3.67
C ASP A 40 -6.31 -2.67 3.46
N ALA A 41 -5.25 -3.04 2.74
CA ALA A 41 -4.88 -4.45 2.58
C ALA A 41 -4.52 -5.12 3.91
N ALA A 42 -3.76 -4.44 4.79
CA ALA A 42 -3.43 -4.93 6.13
C ALA A 42 -4.68 -5.09 7.00
N HIS A 43 -5.61 -4.13 6.95
CA HIS A 43 -6.91 -4.23 7.62
C HIS A 43 -7.72 -5.44 7.16
N GLN A 44 -7.82 -5.66 5.84
CA GLN A 44 -8.56 -6.78 5.28
C GLN A 44 -7.93 -8.13 5.66
N ALA A 45 -6.59 -8.22 5.63
CA ALA A 45 -5.84 -9.40 6.04
C ALA A 45 -6.01 -9.71 7.53
N ALA A 46 -5.95 -8.70 8.40
CA ALA A 46 -6.18 -8.88 9.83
C ALA A 46 -7.59 -9.33 10.16
N ARG A 47 -8.59 -8.81 9.44
CA ARG A 47 -9.98 -9.24 9.60
C ARG A 47 -10.21 -10.67 9.10
N SER A 48 -9.50 -11.12 8.06
CA SER A 48 -9.60 -12.51 7.60
C SER A 48 -8.85 -13.47 8.54
N ALA A 49 -7.71 -13.04 9.07
CA ALA A 49 -6.92 -13.77 10.06
C ALA A 49 -7.70 -14.01 11.36
N SER A 50 -8.35 -12.97 11.92
CA SER A 50 -9.12 -13.07 13.17
C SER A 50 -10.34 -14.00 13.07
N GLN A 51 -10.74 -14.37 11.85
CA GLN A 51 -11.82 -15.31 11.56
C GLN A 51 -11.33 -16.75 11.33
N ALA A 52 -10.03 -17.02 11.33
CA ALA A 52 -9.53 -18.38 11.20
C ALA A 52 -9.53 -19.10 12.56
N ARG A 53 -9.61 -20.44 12.50
CA ARG A 53 -9.63 -21.29 13.72
C ARG A 53 -8.25 -21.79 14.15
N THR A 54 -7.27 -21.71 13.25
CA THR A 54 -5.92 -22.20 13.48
C THR A 54 -4.91 -21.18 12.95
N PRO A 55 -3.70 -21.10 13.53
CA PRO A 55 -2.66 -20.20 13.04
C PRO A 55 -2.33 -20.40 11.56
N ALA A 56 -2.27 -21.66 11.11
CA ALA A 56 -2.01 -21.97 9.70
C ALA A 56 -3.12 -21.46 8.77
N HIS A 57 -4.39 -21.62 9.14
CA HIS A 57 -5.49 -21.07 8.35
C HIS A 57 -5.56 -19.53 8.44
N ALA A 58 -5.17 -18.95 9.58
CA ALA A 58 -5.10 -17.50 9.73
C ALA A 58 -4.10 -16.92 8.74
N LEU A 59 -2.90 -17.51 8.67
CA LEU A 59 -1.84 -17.06 7.78
C LEU A 59 -2.27 -17.17 6.33
N HIS A 60 -2.79 -18.33 5.93
CA HIS A 60 -3.25 -18.55 4.57
C HIS A 60 -4.39 -17.60 4.15
N ASN A 61 -5.35 -17.36 5.06
CA ASN A 61 -6.45 -16.41 4.82
C ASN A 61 -5.96 -14.96 4.76
N ALA A 62 -4.97 -14.60 5.58
CA ALA A 62 -4.37 -13.28 5.61
C ALA A 62 -3.60 -13.01 4.30
N GLU A 63 -2.77 -13.96 3.86
CA GLU A 63 -2.06 -13.91 2.58
C GLU A 63 -3.02 -13.75 1.41
N THR A 64 -4.04 -14.59 1.33
CA THR A 64 -5.03 -14.55 0.24
C THR A 64 -5.82 -13.24 0.22
N ALA A 65 -6.20 -12.72 1.40
CA ALA A 65 -6.90 -11.44 1.49
C ALA A 65 -5.98 -10.26 1.13
N ALA A 66 -4.73 -10.28 1.61
CA ALA A 66 -3.74 -9.25 1.31
C ALA A 66 -3.44 -9.18 -0.19
N THR A 67 -3.18 -10.32 -0.84
CA THR A 67 -2.91 -10.36 -2.29
C THR A 67 -4.09 -9.85 -3.10
N ALA A 68 -5.31 -10.30 -2.80
CA ALA A 68 -6.51 -9.82 -3.47
C ALA A 68 -6.73 -8.31 -3.27
N ALA A 69 -6.50 -7.79 -2.06
CA ALA A 69 -6.61 -6.36 -1.77
C ALA A 69 -5.57 -5.53 -2.54
N LEU A 70 -4.31 -6.00 -2.58
CA LEU A 70 -3.21 -5.35 -3.32
C LEU A 70 -3.48 -5.33 -4.82
N GLU A 71 -3.97 -6.45 -5.39
CA GLU A 71 -4.35 -6.56 -6.80
C GLU A 71 -5.50 -5.61 -7.16
N ASN A 72 -6.56 -5.58 -6.36
CA ASN A 72 -7.69 -4.65 -6.53
C ASN A 72 -7.25 -3.18 -6.41
N ALA A 73 -6.27 -2.92 -5.56
CA ALA A 73 -5.65 -1.62 -5.39
C ALA A 73 -4.63 -1.29 -6.51
N GLY A 74 -4.36 -2.19 -7.46
CA GLY A 74 -3.41 -1.98 -8.55
C GLY A 74 -1.95 -1.85 -8.08
N LEU A 75 -1.62 -2.38 -6.91
CA LEU A 75 -0.24 -2.43 -6.40
C LEU A 75 0.44 -3.71 -6.87
N ALA A 76 1.33 -3.59 -7.85
CA ALA A 76 2.14 -4.71 -8.34
C ALA A 76 3.32 -4.97 -7.40
N CYS A 77 3.07 -5.73 -6.32
CA CYS A 77 4.13 -6.20 -5.43
C CYS A 77 4.95 -7.30 -6.11
N GLN A 78 6.27 -7.12 -6.17
CA GLN A 78 7.21 -8.17 -6.59
C GLN A 78 7.33 -9.27 -5.53
N HIS A 79 7.24 -8.88 -4.27
CA HIS A 79 7.26 -9.78 -3.13
C HIS A 79 6.27 -9.28 -2.08
N VAL A 80 5.44 -10.19 -1.58
CA VAL A 80 4.49 -9.95 -0.49
C VAL A 80 4.85 -10.91 0.64
N ASP A 81 5.01 -10.35 1.83
CA ASP A 81 5.29 -11.07 3.06
C ASP A 81 4.22 -10.70 4.09
N VAL A 82 3.68 -11.71 4.76
CA VAL A 82 2.61 -11.55 5.76
C VAL A 82 3.06 -12.25 7.03
N ASP A 83 3.18 -11.47 8.09
CA ASP A 83 3.48 -12.00 9.42
C ASP A 83 2.26 -11.86 10.34
N LEU A 84 2.06 -12.86 11.19
CA LEU A 84 0.99 -12.92 12.17
C LEU A 84 1.58 -12.99 13.57
N ASN A 85 1.24 -11.99 14.38
CA ASN A 85 1.64 -11.93 15.78
C ASN A 85 0.41 -11.91 16.70
N GLY A 86 0.55 -12.48 17.90
CA GLY A 86 -0.54 -12.56 18.89
C GLY A 86 -1.17 -13.95 19.00
N SER A 87 -2.39 -14.01 19.54
CA SER A 87 -3.13 -15.27 19.72
C SER A 87 -4.41 -15.27 18.90
N LEU A 88 -4.94 -16.47 18.66
CA LEU A 88 -6.25 -16.72 18.05
C LEU A 88 -7.27 -17.22 19.08
N ASP A 89 -6.97 -17.09 20.37
CA ASP A 89 -7.91 -17.40 21.44
C ASP A 89 -9.08 -16.40 21.46
N ALA A 90 -10.25 -16.85 21.87
CA ALA A 90 -11.42 -15.99 22.01
C ALA A 90 -11.12 -14.81 22.96
N GLY A 91 -11.29 -13.57 22.47
CA GLY A 91 -11.02 -12.36 23.24
C GLY A 91 -9.56 -11.90 23.23
N SER A 92 -8.69 -12.62 22.52
CA SER A 92 -7.34 -12.14 22.22
C SER A 92 -7.32 -11.22 21.00
N THR A 93 -6.14 -10.70 20.68
CA THR A 93 -5.89 -9.89 19.49
C THR A 93 -4.86 -10.56 18.61
N VAL A 94 -5.09 -10.50 17.29
CA VAL A 94 -4.12 -10.87 16.27
C VAL A 94 -3.69 -9.62 15.52
N THR A 95 -2.39 -9.49 15.33
CA THR A 95 -1.78 -8.40 14.58
C THR A 95 -1.17 -8.95 13.30
N VAL A 96 -1.45 -8.30 12.19
CA VAL A 96 -0.95 -8.69 10.87
C VAL A 96 -0.04 -7.61 10.36
N THR A 97 1.20 -7.99 10.06
CA THR A 97 2.19 -7.11 9.44
C THR A 97 2.33 -7.51 7.98
N LEU A 98 1.96 -6.60 7.09
CA LEU A 98 2.05 -6.77 5.65
C LEU A 98 3.27 -6.00 5.13
N THR A 99 4.16 -6.69 4.42
CA THR A 99 5.30 -6.07 3.73
C THR A 99 5.19 -6.35 2.24
N CYS A 100 5.23 -5.30 1.43
CA CYS A 100 5.19 -5.40 -0.02
C CYS A 100 6.39 -4.67 -0.63
N THR A 101 7.16 -5.37 -1.45
CA THR A 101 8.25 -4.79 -2.24
C THR A 101 7.73 -4.42 -3.62
N VAL A 102 7.67 -3.12 -3.94
CA VAL A 102 7.27 -2.62 -5.27
C VAL A 102 8.48 -2.10 -6.03
N GLY A 103 8.51 -2.32 -7.35
CA GLY A 103 9.57 -1.79 -8.21
C GLY A 103 9.40 -0.29 -8.44
N LEU A 104 10.48 0.50 -8.40
CA LEU A 104 10.41 1.94 -8.65
C LEU A 104 9.92 2.27 -10.08
N GLN A 105 10.07 1.33 -11.02
CA GLN A 105 9.55 1.45 -12.38
C GLN A 105 8.02 1.56 -12.47
N ASP A 106 7.28 1.08 -11.46
CA ASP A 106 5.82 1.21 -11.41
C ASP A 106 5.35 2.54 -10.79
N LEU A 107 6.24 3.19 -10.02
CA LEU A 107 5.98 4.47 -9.37
C LEU A 107 6.40 5.68 -10.21
N ALA A 108 7.42 5.56 -11.06
CA ALA A 108 7.95 6.65 -11.87
C ALA A 108 7.91 6.32 -13.37
N PHE A 109 7.63 7.34 -14.21
CA PHE A 109 7.69 7.24 -15.68
C PHE A 109 9.13 7.05 -16.22
N LEU A 110 10.15 7.23 -15.37
CA LEU A 110 11.56 7.01 -15.71
C LEU A 110 12.00 5.60 -15.24
N PRO A 111 12.82 4.87 -16.03
CA PRO A 111 13.41 3.60 -15.63
C PRO A 111 14.49 3.81 -14.57
N LEU A 112 14.07 3.96 -13.31
CA LEU A 112 14.96 4.01 -12.17
C LEU A 112 15.19 2.59 -11.64
N PRO A 113 16.44 2.09 -11.61
CA PRO A 113 16.73 0.83 -10.94
C PRO A 113 16.49 0.99 -9.43
N GLY A 114 15.68 0.12 -8.85
CA GLY A 114 15.42 0.08 -7.41
C GLY A 114 14.06 -0.52 -7.07
N SER A 115 13.91 -0.95 -5.83
CA SER A 115 12.62 -1.29 -5.25
C SER A 115 12.42 -0.49 -3.97
N THR A 116 11.15 -0.22 -3.64
CA THR A 116 10.79 0.34 -2.35
C THR A 116 9.94 -0.67 -1.61
N THR A 117 10.25 -0.88 -0.34
CA THR A 117 9.45 -1.68 0.56
C THR A 117 8.41 -0.78 1.23
N LEU A 118 7.15 -1.18 1.10
CA LEU A 118 6.02 -0.62 1.83
C LEU A 118 5.66 -1.62 2.93
N SER A 119 5.39 -1.13 4.13
CA SER A 119 4.96 -1.94 5.25
C SER A 119 3.78 -1.28 5.95
N ALA A 120 2.80 -2.09 6.34
CA ALA A 120 1.65 -1.68 7.14
C ALA A 120 1.31 -2.78 8.15
N GLU A 121 0.76 -2.39 9.29
CA GLU A 121 0.41 -3.29 10.37
C GLU A 121 -1.00 -2.96 10.85
N PHE A 122 -1.81 -3.99 11.08
CA PHE A 122 -3.14 -3.82 11.66
C PHE A 122 -3.48 -4.91 12.67
N THR A 123 -4.07 -4.48 13.79
CA THR A 123 -4.51 -5.37 14.87
C THR A 123 -6.02 -5.54 14.85
N ALA A 124 -6.48 -6.78 14.76
CA ALA A 124 -7.88 -7.14 14.84
C ALA A 124 -8.18 -7.96 16.10
N PRO A 125 -9.28 -7.68 16.81
CA PRO A 125 -9.74 -8.54 17.91
C PRO A 125 -10.30 -9.85 17.36
N VAL A 126 -10.03 -10.95 18.06
CA VAL A 126 -10.60 -12.27 17.79
C VAL A 126 -11.96 -12.35 18.45
N ASP A 127 -12.99 -12.62 17.64
CA ASP A 127 -14.39 -12.59 18.08
C ASP A 127 -14.66 -13.64 19.18
N VAL A 128 -15.11 -13.14 20.34
CA VAL A 128 -15.43 -13.93 21.54
C VAL A 128 -16.75 -14.68 21.40
N TYR A 129 -17.67 -14.20 20.57
CA TYR A 129 -19.04 -14.72 20.45
C TYR A 129 -19.15 -15.85 19.42
N ARG A 130 -18.03 -16.34 18.92
CA ARG A 130 -17.96 -17.39 17.90
C ARG A 130 -18.16 -18.78 18.50
N GLY A 131 -19.38 -19.03 18.99
CA GLY A 131 -19.93 -20.38 19.16
C GLY A 131 -19.63 -21.09 20.49
N ALA A 132 -20.09 -20.54 21.61
CA ALA A 132 -20.68 -21.38 22.64
C ALA A 132 -22.09 -21.78 22.19
N THR A 133 -22.19 -22.61 21.15
CA THR A 133 -23.42 -23.35 20.90
C THR A 133 -23.44 -24.52 21.87
N GLY A 134 -24.21 -24.35 22.95
CA GLY A 134 -24.70 -25.47 23.76
C GLY A 134 -25.73 -26.30 23.01
#